data_AF-A0A0P9DB63-F1
#
_entry.id   AF-A0A0P9DB63-F1
#
_cell.length_a   1.000
_cell.length_b   1.000
_cell.length_c   1.000
_cell.angle_alpha   90.00
_cell.angle_beta   90.00
_cell.angle_gamma   90.00
#
_symmetry.space_group_name_H-M   'P 1'
#
loop_
_entity.id
_entity.type
_entity.pdbx_description
1 polymer ?
#
loop_
_entity_poly.entity_id
_entity_poly.type
_entity_poly.pdbx_seq_one_letter_code
_entity_poly.pdbx_strand_id
1 'polypeptide(L)'
;MRATPTPAAAQRARFAPTYEQLAYAGLLIFALLIRLWGLGDRSLHHDETLHAAYSWQVYTGQGFIHDPLLHGPFLYHIVALMYFLFGDSDFTARLSVALFGTALVGLPFLIRRELGRSAALMAAFYLAISPVFLYISRFIRHDMYSVAFELLTIISIVRYASTRQARWLYIGAAALGLMISNMETFYLFMAIIGSLLGLVLLRRLWRPGLILGGMVGVLVVALVFVLPGKPLAGGGESAGRANGPYVCPAAGQPLPPDNPMLFTPGPIFGWAPLATADNDYALCVRNQYDDNLPIYFVKLGQFFGHPAILLAMVVALGGIAALYWLIGRQKGRDGLTPWQRARANSDDFVDVAASLGQDRRVWVALATFLVPYTLLFTAFFGRPSGVVSGATGSLLYWLAQHGVQRGSQPNYYYLVQLVVYEPLLLLWG
;
A
#
# COMPACT_ATOMS: atom_id res chain seq x y z
N MET A 1 -66.70 22.98 -11.63
CA MET A 1 -65.61 22.04 -11.98
C MET A 1 -64.32 22.85 -12.11
N ARG A 2 -63.38 22.71 -11.17
CA ARG A 2 -62.06 23.36 -11.24
C ARG A 2 -61.16 22.49 -12.12
N ALA A 3 -60.73 23.02 -13.26
CA ALA A 3 -59.75 22.37 -14.11
C ALA A 3 -58.41 22.30 -13.37
N THR A 4 -57.89 21.09 -13.20
CA THR A 4 -56.55 20.80 -12.72
C THR A 4 -55.53 21.19 -13.80
N PRO A 5 -54.46 21.94 -13.47
CA PRO A 5 -53.42 22.24 -14.44
C PRO A 5 -52.57 20.99 -14.72
N THR A 6 -52.32 20.76 -16.00
CA THR A 6 -51.47 19.70 -16.57
C THR A 6 -50.03 19.84 -16.06
N PRO A 7 -49.33 18.73 -15.73
CA PRO A 7 -47.95 18.81 -15.27
C PRO A 7 -47.04 19.34 -16.38
N ALA A 8 -46.28 20.39 -16.06
CA ALA A 8 -45.32 21.01 -16.96
C ALA A 8 -44.30 19.98 -17.46
N ALA A 9 -44.10 19.93 -18.78
CA ALA A 9 -43.08 19.12 -19.42
C ALA A 9 -41.71 19.43 -18.79
N ALA A 10 -41.07 18.42 -18.23
CA ALA A 10 -39.72 18.50 -17.71
C ALA A 10 -38.78 18.92 -18.85
N GLN A 11 -38.32 20.18 -18.85
CA GLN A 11 -37.25 20.64 -19.71
C GLN A 11 -36.03 19.77 -19.46
N ARG A 12 -35.67 18.92 -20.43
CA ARG A 12 -34.37 18.26 -20.49
C ARG A 12 -33.32 19.36 -20.58
N ALA A 13 -32.73 19.75 -19.46
CA ALA A 13 -31.60 20.66 -19.42
C ALA A 13 -30.52 20.09 -20.35
N ARG A 14 -30.20 20.81 -21.43
CA ARG A 14 -29.09 20.45 -22.32
C ARG A 14 -27.82 20.54 -21.47
N PHE A 15 -27.12 19.41 -21.34
CA PHE A 15 -25.85 19.36 -20.63
C PHE A 15 -24.83 20.21 -21.41
N ALA A 16 -24.52 21.40 -20.91
CA ALA A 16 -23.44 22.24 -21.41
C ALA A 16 -22.25 22.13 -20.43
N PRO A 17 -21.06 21.71 -20.90
CA PRO A 17 -19.90 21.58 -20.03
C PRO A 17 -19.46 22.95 -19.50
N THR A 18 -19.08 23.02 -18.23
CA THR A 18 -18.54 24.25 -17.65
C THR A 18 -17.11 24.50 -18.13
N TYR A 19 -16.64 25.75 -18.10
CA TYR A 19 -15.24 26.08 -18.44
C TYR A 19 -14.23 25.28 -17.60
N GLU A 20 -14.55 25.03 -16.32
CA GLU A 20 -13.74 24.17 -15.45
C GLU A 20 -13.67 22.73 -16.00
N GLN A 21 -14.80 22.14 -16.39
CA GLN A 21 -14.81 20.80 -16.98
C GLN A 21 -14.03 20.73 -18.29
N LEU A 22 -14.14 21.77 -19.13
CA LEU A 22 -13.35 21.89 -20.35
C LEU A 22 -11.85 22.01 -20.05
N ALA A 23 -11.46 22.74 -19.00
CA ALA A 23 -10.07 22.83 -18.57
C ALA A 23 -9.51 21.47 -18.13
N TYR A 24 -10.24 20.71 -17.31
CA TYR A 24 -9.83 19.36 -16.93
C TYR A 24 -9.77 18.42 -18.15
N ALA A 25 -10.75 18.49 -19.06
CA ALA A 25 -10.73 17.70 -20.29
C ALA A 25 -9.50 18.04 -21.15
N GLY A 26 -9.18 19.33 -21.32
CA GLY A 26 -7.99 19.79 -22.01
C GLY A 26 -6.70 19.29 -21.36
N LEU A 27 -6.60 19.35 -20.03
CA LEU A 27 -5.45 18.83 -19.28
C LEU A 27 -5.30 17.31 -19.43
N LEU A 28 -6.39 16.56 -19.39
CA LEU A 28 -6.36 15.11 -19.56
C LEU A 28 -5.96 14.71 -20.98
N ILE A 29 -6.49 15.39 -22.00
CA ILE A 29 -6.09 15.18 -23.40
C ILE A 29 -4.61 15.51 -23.57
N PHE A 30 -4.17 16.67 -23.06
CA PHE A 30 -2.76 17.06 -23.09
C PHE A 30 -1.87 16.01 -22.39
N ALA A 31 -2.23 15.61 -21.17
CA ALA A 31 -1.51 14.63 -20.38
C ALA A 31 -1.41 13.26 -21.09
N LEU A 32 -2.49 12.83 -21.75
CA LEU A 32 -2.51 11.60 -22.53
C LEU A 32 -1.56 11.68 -23.72
N LEU A 33 -1.67 12.76 -24.52
CA LEU A 33 -0.87 12.94 -25.74
C LEU A 33 0.63 12.94 -25.42
N ILE A 34 1.07 13.70 -24.41
CA ILE A 34 2.49 13.77 -24.05
C ILE A 34 3.02 12.45 -23.46
N ARG A 35 2.15 11.62 -22.87
CA ARG A 35 2.54 10.31 -22.31
C ARG A 35 2.60 9.22 -23.38
N LEU A 36 1.73 9.30 -24.39
CA LEU A 36 1.70 8.33 -25.50
C LEU A 36 2.71 8.67 -26.61
N TRP A 37 3.11 9.94 -26.74
CA TRP A 37 4.06 10.37 -27.78
C TRP A 37 5.39 9.62 -27.69
N GLY A 38 5.75 8.83 -28.70
CA GLY A 38 7.00 8.08 -28.73
C GLY A 38 7.19 7.11 -27.55
N LEU A 39 6.11 6.56 -27.01
CA LEU A 39 6.14 5.72 -25.80
C LEU A 39 6.93 4.40 -26.02
N GLY A 40 6.94 3.90 -27.25
CA GLY A 40 7.68 2.69 -27.64
C GLY A 40 9.10 2.94 -28.19
N ASP A 41 9.52 4.19 -28.35
CA ASP A 41 10.71 4.52 -29.15
C ASP A 41 12.03 4.13 -28.46
N ARG A 42 12.03 4.04 -27.13
CA ARG A 42 13.21 3.68 -26.33
C ARG A 42 13.19 2.21 -25.95
N SER A 43 14.35 1.57 -25.97
CA SER A 43 14.52 0.22 -25.43
C SER A 43 14.08 0.14 -23.97
N LEU A 44 13.61 -1.04 -23.56
CA LEU A 44 13.29 -1.31 -22.16
C LEU A 44 14.54 -1.14 -21.28
N HIS A 45 14.40 -0.39 -20.19
CA HIS A 45 15.39 -0.35 -19.12
C HIS A 45 15.48 -1.72 -18.43
N HIS A 46 16.58 -2.02 -17.72
CA HIS A 46 16.79 -3.32 -17.06
C HIS A 46 15.55 -3.80 -16.27
N ASP A 47 15.03 -2.99 -15.35
CA ASP A 47 13.81 -3.33 -14.59
C ASP A 47 12.57 -3.51 -15.47
N GLU A 48 12.44 -2.72 -16.54
CA GLU A 48 11.32 -2.84 -17.48
C GLU A 48 11.37 -4.15 -18.26
N THR A 49 12.56 -4.69 -18.55
CA THR A 49 12.69 -5.97 -19.26
C THR A 49 12.08 -7.11 -18.46
N LEU A 50 12.30 -7.14 -17.15
CA LEU A 50 11.70 -8.13 -16.26
C LEU A 50 10.18 -7.96 -16.24
N HIS A 51 9.71 -6.74 -15.98
CA HIS A 51 8.26 -6.47 -15.94
C HIS A 51 7.54 -6.83 -17.24
N ALA A 52 8.11 -6.49 -18.39
CA ALA A 52 7.56 -6.84 -19.70
C ALA A 52 7.59 -8.35 -19.94
N ALA A 53 8.70 -9.03 -19.62
CA ALA A 53 8.86 -10.47 -19.83
C ALA A 53 7.91 -11.31 -18.96
N TYR A 54 7.82 -11.02 -17.65
CA TYR A 54 6.89 -11.73 -16.77
C TYR A 54 5.43 -11.46 -17.15
N SER A 55 5.08 -10.23 -17.57
CA SER A 55 3.74 -9.94 -18.10
C SER A 55 3.44 -10.72 -19.38
N TRP A 56 4.45 -10.90 -20.23
CA TRP A 56 4.35 -11.70 -21.45
C TRP A 56 4.19 -13.20 -21.17
N GLN A 57 4.82 -13.72 -20.11
CA GLN A 57 4.60 -15.11 -19.63
C GLN A 57 3.15 -15.32 -19.20
N VAL A 58 2.56 -14.36 -18.47
CA VAL A 58 1.13 -14.40 -18.13
C VAL A 58 0.26 -14.39 -19.39
N TYR A 59 0.56 -13.47 -20.33
CA TYR A 59 -0.16 -13.33 -21.60
C TYR A 59 -0.11 -14.60 -22.47
N THR A 60 1.04 -15.27 -22.56
CA THR A 60 1.23 -16.49 -23.35
C THR A 60 0.76 -17.77 -22.66
N GLY A 61 0.23 -17.67 -21.43
CA GLY A 61 -0.31 -18.81 -20.70
C GLY A 61 0.72 -19.69 -20.00
N GLN A 62 1.95 -19.19 -19.79
CA GLN A 62 2.98 -19.90 -19.00
C GLN A 62 2.70 -19.87 -17.49
N GLY A 63 1.67 -19.12 -17.07
CA GLY A 63 1.27 -18.94 -15.68
C GLY A 63 1.99 -17.77 -15.01
N PHE A 64 1.66 -17.54 -13.73
CA PHE A 64 2.27 -16.51 -12.91
C PHE A 64 2.63 -17.06 -11.54
N ILE A 65 3.83 -16.75 -11.07
CA ILE A 65 4.28 -17.00 -9.70
C ILE A 65 4.57 -15.63 -9.11
N HIS A 66 3.84 -15.28 -8.06
CA HIS A 66 4.15 -14.06 -7.33
C HIS A 66 5.55 -14.17 -6.71
N ASP A 67 6.37 -13.18 -7.01
CA ASP A 67 7.74 -13.07 -6.52
C ASP A 67 7.95 -11.67 -5.91
N PRO A 68 8.05 -11.55 -4.57
CA PRO A 68 8.31 -10.28 -3.88
C PRO A 68 9.55 -9.49 -4.33
N LEU A 69 10.56 -10.10 -4.98
CA LEU A 69 11.67 -9.34 -5.57
C LEU A 69 11.17 -8.38 -6.64
N LEU A 70 10.11 -8.78 -7.32
CA LEU A 70 9.53 -8.12 -8.47
C LEU A 70 8.22 -7.40 -8.11
N HIS A 71 8.02 -7.14 -6.80
CA HIS A 71 6.84 -6.50 -6.24
C HIS A 71 5.52 -7.23 -6.55
N GLY A 72 4.41 -6.53 -6.33
CA GLY A 72 3.07 -7.12 -6.37
C GLY A 72 2.58 -7.50 -7.77
N PRO A 73 1.61 -8.44 -7.83
CA PRO A 73 1.08 -9.03 -9.05
C PRO A 73 0.31 -8.06 -9.98
N PHE A 74 -0.14 -6.91 -9.50
CA PHE A 74 -1.03 -6.01 -10.24
C PHE A 74 -0.43 -5.59 -11.59
N LEU A 75 0.83 -5.15 -11.59
CA LEU A 75 1.53 -4.71 -12.79
C LEU A 75 1.52 -5.79 -13.88
N TYR A 76 1.84 -7.03 -13.51
CA TYR A 76 1.95 -8.14 -14.46
C TYR A 76 0.62 -8.45 -15.14
N HIS A 77 -0.45 -8.47 -14.36
CA HIS A 77 -1.78 -8.76 -14.89
C HIS A 77 -2.34 -7.61 -15.72
N ILE A 78 -2.12 -6.34 -15.32
CA ILE A 78 -2.62 -5.20 -16.12
C ILE A 78 -1.84 -5.04 -17.42
N VAL A 79 -0.54 -5.33 -17.44
CA VAL A 79 0.28 -5.30 -18.66
C VAL A 79 -0.04 -6.49 -19.56
N ALA A 80 -0.22 -7.70 -19.00
CA ALA A 80 -0.70 -8.85 -19.76
C ALA A 80 -2.07 -8.59 -20.41
N LEU A 81 -2.97 -7.87 -19.72
CA LEU A 81 -4.22 -7.41 -20.32
C LEU A 81 -3.98 -6.45 -21.49
N MET A 82 -3.02 -5.53 -21.40
CA MET A 82 -2.68 -4.66 -22.53
C MET A 82 -2.14 -5.46 -23.71
N TYR A 83 -1.26 -6.45 -23.48
CA TYR A 83 -0.77 -7.34 -24.54
C TYR A 83 -1.90 -8.14 -25.19
N PHE A 84 -2.85 -8.65 -24.38
CA PHE A 84 -4.03 -9.34 -24.90
C PHE A 84 -4.88 -8.45 -25.80
N LEU A 85 -5.05 -7.17 -25.45
CA LEU A 85 -5.89 -6.24 -26.20
C LEU A 85 -5.22 -5.65 -27.44
N PHE A 86 -3.90 -5.42 -27.41
CA PHE A 86 -3.19 -4.61 -28.41
C PHE A 86 -1.90 -5.25 -28.97
N GLY A 87 -1.57 -6.48 -28.56
CA GLY A 87 -0.33 -7.17 -28.93
C GLY A 87 0.87 -6.78 -28.07
N ASP A 88 1.89 -7.65 -28.05
CA ASP A 88 3.14 -7.44 -27.32
C ASP A 88 4.11 -6.53 -28.08
N SER A 89 4.33 -5.33 -27.55
CA SER A 89 5.31 -4.37 -28.06
C SER A 89 5.81 -3.48 -26.93
N ASP A 90 6.94 -2.80 -27.12
CA ASP A 90 7.48 -1.81 -26.17
C ASP A 90 6.48 -0.68 -25.87
N PHE A 91 5.67 -0.30 -26.87
CA PHE A 91 4.58 0.67 -26.67
C PHE A 91 3.50 0.10 -25.75
N THR A 92 3.00 -1.10 -26.05
CA THR A 92 1.91 -1.73 -25.28
C THR A 92 2.35 -2.05 -23.84
N ALA A 93 3.61 -2.43 -23.64
CA ALA A 93 4.19 -2.71 -22.33
C ALA A 93 4.06 -1.51 -21.38
N ARG A 94 4.16 -0.29 -21.93
CA ARG A 94 4.10 0.96 -21.17
C ARG A 94 2.71 1.63 -21.24
N LEU A 95 1.77 1.05 -21.96
CA LEU A 95 0.46 1.67 -22.19
C LEU A 95 -0.32 1.83 -20.89
N SER A 96 -0.41 0.78 -20.08
CA SER A 96 -1.13 0.82 -18.80
C SER A 96 -0.55 1.87 -17.85
N VAL A 97 0.77 1.99 -17.74
CA VAL A 97 1.40 2.98 -16.86
C VAL A 97 1.16 4.42 -17.35
N ALA A 98 1.15 4.64 -18.67
CA ALA A 98 0.81 5.93 -19.27
C ALA A 98 -0.66 6.32 -19.04
N LEU A 99 -1.57 5.35 -19.12
CA LEU A 99 -2.99 5.56 -18.83
C LEU A 99 -3.22 5.89 -17.34
N PHE A 100 -2.56 5.19 -16.42
CA PHE A 100 -2.65 5.50 -14.99
C PHE A 100 -2.03 6.85 -14.65
N GLY A 101 -0.91 7.22 -15.28
CA GLY A 101 -0.35 8.56 -15.14
C GLY A 101 -1.25 9.67 -15.69
N THR A 102 -2.00 9.39 -16.74
CA THR A 102 -3.03 10.31 -17.25
C THR A 102 -4.22 10.38 -16.28
N ALA A 103 -4.66 9.25 -15.74
CA ALA A 103 -5.75 9.21 -14.76
C ALA A 103 -5.39 9.98 -13.48
N LEU A 104 -4.14 9.87 -13.01
CA LEU A 104 -3.60 10.60 -11.86
C LEU A 104 -3.81 12.12 -11.99
N VAL A 105 -3.59 12.70 -13.19
CA VAL A 105 -3.82 14.13 -13.48
C VAL A 105 -5.28 14.53 -13.25
N GLY A 106 -6.23 13.62 -13.49
CA GLY A 106 -7.65 13.88 -13.30
C GLY A 106 -8.14 13.73 -11.85
N LEU A 107 -7.41 13.02 -11.00
CA LEU A 107 -7.84 12.72 -9.62
C LEU A 107 -8.13 13.97 -8.76
N PRO A 108 -7.37 15.08 -8.82
CA PRO A 108 -7.68 16.29 -8.07
C PRO A 108 -9.09 16.84 -8.30
N PHE A 109 -9.69 16.60 -9.47
CA PHE A 109 -11.09 16.97 -9.75
C PHE A 109 -12.06 16.34 -8.73
N LEU A 110 -11.75 15.14 -8.23
CA LEU A 110 -12.59 14.41 -7.29
C LEU A 110 -12.58 15.01 -5.88
N ILE A 111 -11.60 15.85 -5.52
CA ILE A 111 -11.50 16.50 -4.19
C ILE A 111 -11.62 18.03 -4.27
N ARG A 112 -11.95 18.57 -5.44
CA ARG A 112 -12.03 20.02 -5.69
C ARG A 112 -13.02 20.79 -4.81
N ARG A 113 -14.00 20.12 -4.21
CA ARG A 113 -14.98 20.77 -3.31
C ARG A 113 -14.35 21.07 -1.96
N GLU A 114 -13.48 20.19 -1.50
CA GLU A 114 -12.77 20.27 -0.23
C GLU A 114 -11.47 21.07 -0.34
N LEU A 115 -10.74 20.92 -1.44
CA LEU A 115 -9.47 21.62 -1.70
C LEU A 115 -9.67 23.05 -2.26
N GLY A 116 -10.82 23.31 -2.87
CA GLY A 116 -11.08 24.50 -3.68
C GLY A 116 -10.77 24.26 -5.16
N ARG A 117 -11.58 24.87 -6.04
CA ARG A 117 -11.52 24.63 -7.49
C ARG A 117 -10.16 25.02 -8.10
N SER A 118 -9.65 26.19 -7.73
CA SER A 118 -8.36 26.69 -8.23
C SER A 118 -7.21 25.80 -7.78
N ALA A 119 -7.14 25.46 -6.50
CA ALA A 119 -6.09 24.59 -5.96
C ALA A 119 -6.11 23.19 -6.60
N ALA A 120 -7.30 22.62 -6.81
CA ALA A 120 -7.43 21.34 -7.50
C ALA A 120 -6.99 21.42 -8.97
N LEU A 121 -7.34 22.49 -9.68
CA LEU A 121 -6.91 22.69 -11.07
C LEU A 121 -5.39 22.92 -11.16
N MET A 122 -4.80 23.65 -10.22
CA MET A 122 -3.35 23.84 -10.11
C MET A 122 -2.63 22.51 -9.82
N ALA A 123 -3.16 21.69 -8.91
CA ALA A 123 -2.62 20.36 -8.64
C ALA A 123 -2.68 19.47 -9.89
N ALA A 124 -3.81 19.46 -10.61
CA ALA A 124 -3.93 18.72 -11.88
C ALA A 124 -2.93 19.22 -12.93
N PHE A 125 -2.78 20.54 -13.08
CA PHE A 125 -1.80 21.12 -13.97
C PHE A 125 -0.37 20.72 -13.61
N TYR A 126 0.01 20.81 -12.33
CA TYR A 126 1.33 20.39 -11.85
C TYR A 126 1.61 18.91 -12.15
N LEU A 127 0.67 18.01 -11.86
CA LEU A 127 0.81 16.59 -12.17
C LEU A 127 0.92 16.32 -13.69
N ALA A 128 0.31 17.17 -14.52
CA ALA A 128 0.37 17.04 -15.97
C ALA A 128 1.77 17.39 -16.51
N ILE A 129 2.39 18.47 -16.01
CA ILE A 129 3.65 19.02 -16.53
C ILE A 129 4.90 18.62 -15.75
N SER A 130 4.75 18.05 -14.55
CA SER A 130 5.90 17.68 -13.70
C SER A 130 6.82 16.68 -14.43
N PRO A 131 8.12 16.99 -14.59
CA PRO A 131 9.06 16.11 -15.27
C PRO A 131 9.15 14.74 -14.61
N VAL A 132 9.06 14.69 -13.28
CA VAL A 132 9.06 13.45 -12.50
C VAL A 132 7.85 12.61 -12.88
N PHE A 133 6.64 13.14 -12.70
CA PHE A 133 5.41 12.39 -12.97
C PHE A 133 5.28 11.99 -14.44
N LEU A 134 5.74 12.82 -15.36
CA LEU A 134 5.80 12.48 -16.77
C LEU A 134 6.80 11.35 -17.04
N TYR A 135 8.00 11.40 -16.45
CA TYR A 135 9.01 10.36 -16.58
C TYR A 135 8.52 9.02 -16.04
N ILE A 136 8.08 8.98 -14.77
CA ILE A 136 7.66 7.72 -14.13
C ILE A 136 6.36 7.15 -14.74
N SER A 137 5.51 7.97 -15.36
CA SER A 137 4.32 7.48 -16.09
C SER A 137 4.62 6.91 -17.47
N ARG A 138 5.88 6.92 -17.91
CA ARG A 138 6.32 6.35 -19.19
C ARG A 138 7.31 5.18 -19.01
N PHE A 139 7.43 4.68 -17.78
CA PHE A 139 8.27 3.56 -17.40
C PHE A 139 7.41 2.45 -16.80
N ILE A 140 7.48 1.22 -17.33
CA ILE A 140 6.72 0.08 -16.78
C ILE A 140 7.30 -0.30 -15.41
N ARG A 141 6.84 0.39 -14.36
CA ARG A 141 7.18 0.18 -12.95
C ARG A 141 5.95 0.37 -12.07
N HIS A 142 6.01 -0.17 -10.86
CA HIS A 142 4.91 -0.14 -9.89
C HIS A 142 4.61 1.27 -9.36
N ASP A 143 5.60 2.16 -9.33
CA ASP A 143 5.56 3.48 -8.69
C ASP A 143 4.33 4.31 -9.09
N MET A 144 4.04 4.41 -10.40
CA MET A 144 2.93 5.22 -10.90
C MET A 144 1.55 4.67 -10.52
N TYR A 145 1.39 3.34 -10.49
CA TYR A 145 0.17 2.71 -10.00
C TYR A 145 -0.02 2.97 -8.50
N SER A 146 1.06 2.85 -7.72
CA SER A 146 1.04 3.15 -6.27
C SER A 146 0.56 4.57 -6.03
N VAL A 147 1.17 5.57 -6.68
CA VAL A 147 0.77 6.98 -6.47
C VAL A 147 -0.69 7.24 -6.86
N ALA A 148 -1.17 6.63 -7.94
CA ALA A 148 -2.57 6.73 -8.34
C ALA A 148 -3.52 6.13 -7.28
N PHE A 149 -3.20 4.96 -6.74
CA PHE A 149 -4.00 4.33 -5.69
C PHE A 149 -3.90 5.04 -4.34
N GLU A 150 -2.74 5.56 -3.98
CA GLU A 150 -2.51 6.38 -2.77
C GLU A 150 -3.37 7.64 -2.80
N LEU A 151 -3.28 8.43 -3.88
CA LEU A 151 -4.08 9.64 -4.03
C LEU A 151 -5.58 9.31 -4.07
N LEU A 152 -5.99 8.24 -4.76
CA LEU A 152 -7.39 7.81 -4.78
C LEU A 152 -7.88 7.39 -3.38
N THR A 153 -7.02 6.78 -2.57
CA THR A 153 -7.32 6.41 -1.19
C THR A 153 -7.47 7.66 -0.32
N ILE A 154 -6.56 8.64 -0.43
CA ILE A 154 -6.66 9.92 0.28
C ILE A 154 -7.95 10.66 -0.10
N ILE A 155 -8.24 10.75 -1.40
CA ILE A 155 -9.49 11.34 -1.92
C ILE A 155 -10.69 10.62 -1.31
N SER A 156 -10.68 9.28 -1.30
CA SER A 156 -11.76 8.46 -0.77
C SER A 156 -11.98 8.70 0.72
N ILE A 157 -10.91 8.82 1.51
CA ILE A 157 -10.97 9.16 2.94
C ILE A 157 -11.63 10.52 3.13
N VAL A 158 -11.15 11.56 2.43
CA VAL A 158 -11.69 12.93 2.55
C VAL A 158 -13.15 12.99 2.07
N ARG A 159 -13.48 12.36 0.94
CA ARG A 159 -14.83 12.35 0.38
C ARG A 159 -15.81 11.53 1.23
N TYR A 160 -15.36 10.46 1.86
CA TYR A 160 -16.16 9.73 2.84
C TYR A 160 -16.39 10.58 4.09
N ALA A 161 -15.35 11.28 4.56
CA ALA A 161 -15.45 12.20 5.69
C ALA A 161 -16.40 13.37 5.41
N SER A 162 -16.42 13.92 4.20
CA SER A 162 -17.29 15.06 3.86
C SER A 162 -18.73 14.66 3.51
N THR A 163 -18.92 13.53 2.80
CA THR A 163 -20.24 13.18 2.23
C THR A 163 -20.95 12.00 2.89
N ARG A 164 -20.22 11.18 3.66
CA ARG A 164 -20.72 9.95 4.32
C ARG A 164 -21.27 8.90 3.35
N GLN A 165 -21.00 9.06 2.05
CA GLN A 165 -21.47 8.14 1.02
C GLN A 165 -20.58 6.90 0.98
N ALA A 166 -21.18 5.72 1.18
CA ALA A 166 -20.48 4.44 1.23
C ALA A 166 -19.66 4.13 -0.04
N ARG A 167 -20.02 4.68 -1.20
CA ARG A 167 -19.24 4.52 -2.43
C ARG A 167 -17.77 4.94 -2.28
N TRP A 168 -17.49 6.00 -1.51
CA TRP A 168 -16.10 6.45 -1.30
C TRP A 168 -15.34 5.49 -0.41
N LEU A 169 -16.00 4.87 0.57
CA LEU A 169 -15.40 3.80 1.35
C LEU A 169 -15.03 2.60 0.45
N TYR A 170 -15.92 2.23 -0.49
CA TYR A 170 -15.67 1.10 -1.39
C TYR A 170 -14.58 1.41 -2.42
N ILE A 171 -14.56 2.61 -2.99
CA ILE A 171 -13.49 3.07 -3.90
C ILE A 171 -12.14 3.07 -3.17
N GLY A 172 -12.09 3.60 -1.94
CA GLY A 172 -10.88 3.58 -1.12
C GLY A 172 -10.42 2.17 -0.79
N ALA A 173 -11.36 1.26 -0.47
CA ALA A 173 -11.04 -0.14 -0.22
C ALA A 173 -10.53 -0.88 -1.46
N ALA A 174 -11.11 -0.61 -2.64
CA ALA A 174 -10.62 -1.14 -3.91
C ALA A 174 -9.20 -0.62 -4.21
N ALA A 175 -8.97 0.68 -4.01
CA ALA A 175 -7.65 1.29 -4.21
C ALA A 175 -6.60 0.68 -3.28
N LEU A 176 -6.92 0.49 -1.98
CA LEU A 176 -6.05 -0.19 -1.04
C LEU A 176 -5.78 -1.65 -1.44
N GLY A 177 -6.79 -2.37 -1.93
CA GLY A 177 -6.66 -3.76 -2.38
C GLY A 177 -5.76 -3.89 -3.61
N LEU A 178 -5.86 -2.93 -4.55
CA LEU A 178 -4.96 -2.86 -5.70
C LEU A 178 -3.55 -2.39 -5.29
N MET A 179 -3.45 -1.50 -4.32
CA MET A 179 -2.16 -0.98 -3.82
C MET A 179 -1.34 -2.07 -3.14
N ILE A 180 -1.93 -2.87 -2.24
CA ILE A 180 -1.23 -4.01 -1.62
C ILE A 180 -0.82 -5.05 -2.67
N SER A 181 -1.61 -5.22 -3.73
CA SER A 181 -1.27 -6.06 -4.87
C SER A 181 -0.29 -5.42 -5.84
N ASN A 182 0.14 -4.18 -5.62
CA ASN A 182 1.06 -3.48 -6.48
C ASN A 182 2.45 -3.40 -5.87
N MET A 183 2.61 -2.84 -4.67
CA MET A 183 3.94 -2.62 -4.10
C MET A 183 3.92 -2.55 -2.57
N GLU A 184 5.03 -2.90 -1.95
CA GLU A 184 5.25 -2.91 -0.51
C GLU A 184 5.25 -1.50 0.11
N THR A 185 5.26 -0.43 -0.71
CA THR A 185 4.98 0.94 -0.23
C THR A 185 3.61 1.04 0.44
N PHE A 186 2.70 0.09 0.19
CA PHE A 186 1.48 -0.11 0.97
C PHE A 186 1.73 -0.13 2.50
N TYR A 187 2.76 -0.83 2.97
CA TYR A 187 3.05 -0.91 4.40
C TYR A 187 3.45 0.46 4.97
N LEU A 188 4.25 1.22 4.22
CA LEU A 188 4.65 2.58 4.59
C LEU A 188 3.46 3.54 4.58
N PHE A 189 2.62 3.48 3.54
CA PHE A 189 1.41 4.28 3.46
C PHE A 189 0.48 4.02 4.65
N MET A 190 0.26 2.74 5.01
CA MET A 190 -0.54 2.37 6.19
C MET A 190 0.12 2.81 7.50
N ALA A 191 1.44 2.69 7.61
CA ALA A 191 2.19 3.16 8.78
C ALA A 191 2.11 4.68 8.95
N ILE A 192 2.03 5.46 7.87
CA ILE A 192 1.94 6.92 7.92
C ILE A 192 0.48 7.37 8.06
N ILE A 193 -0.36 7.09 7.06
CA ILE A 193 -1.75 7.57 6.99
C ILE A 193 -2.64 6.85 8.01
N GLY A 194 -2.50 5.52 8.11
CA GLY A 194 -3.30 4.72 9.05
C GLY A 194 -3.00 5.08 10.50
N SER A 195 -1.71 5.22 10.87
CA SER A 195 -1.34 5.63 12.22
C SER A 195 -1.76 7.06 12.52
N LEU A 196 -1.62 8.00 11.58
CA LEU A 196 -2.07 9.39 11.75
C LEU A 196 -3.57 9.45 12.03
N LEU A 197 -4.39 8.75 11.22
CA LEU A 197 -5.84 8.68 11.45
C LEU A 197 -6.17 8.04 12.81
N GLY A 198 -5.45 6.98 13.18
CA GLY A 198 -5.58 6.33 14.49
C GLY A 198 -5.24 7.28 15.65
N LEU A 199 -4.13 8.00 15.58
CA LEU A 199 -3.68 8.94 16.61
C LEU A 199 -4.60 10.16 16.71
N VAL A 200 -5.10 10.68 15.58
CA VAL A 200 -6.13 11.73 15.58
C VAL A 200 -7.41 11.21 16.24
N LEU A 201 -7.86 10.01 15.90
CA LEU A 201 -9.02 9.38 16.53
C LEU A 201 -8.83 9.26 18.05
N LEU A 202 -7.68 8.75 18.49
CA LEU A 202 -7.34 8.61 19.90
C LEU A 202 -7.34 9.96 20.62
N ARG A 203 -6.74 11.00 20.03
CA ARG A 203 -6.74 12.35 20.60
C ARG A 203 -8.16 12.91 20.76
N ARG A 204 -9.05 12.64 19.82
CA ARG A 204 -10.45 13.10 19.81
C ARG A 204 -11.32 12.32 20.80
N LEU A 205 -11.10 11.02 20.95
CA LEU A 205 -11.83 10.17 21.90
C LEU A 205 -11.34 10.34 23.33
N TRP A 206 -10.03 10.29 23.55
CA TRP A 206 -9.40 10.29 24.86
C TRP A 206 -7.93 10.70 24.79
N ARG A 207 -7.60 11.94 25.21
CA ARG A 207 -6.25 12.53 25.07
C ARG A 207 -5.11 11.63 25.59
N PRO A 208 -5.18 10.97 26.77
CA PRO A 208 -4.13 10.05 27.22
C PRO A 208 -3.96 8.82 26.31
N GLY A 209 -4.98 8.46 25.53
CA GLY A 209 -4.92 7.40 24.53
C GLY A 209 -3.87 7.68 23.45
N LEU A 210 -3.56 8.96 23.16
CA LEU A 210 -2.47 9.33 22.26
C LEU A 210 -1.10 8.87 22.81
N ILE A 211 -0.88 9.08 24.12
CA ILE A 211 0.37 8.68 24.77
C ILE A 211 0.45 7.15 24.81
N LEU A 212 -0.62 6.47 25.21
CA LEU A 212 -0.67 5.00 25.23
C LEU A 212 -0.43 4.41 23.84
N GLY A 213 -1.14 4.90 22.82
CA GLY A 213 -0.95 4.46 21.44
C GLY A 213 0.47 4.73 20.92
N GLY A 214 1.03 5.90 21.21
CA GLY A 214 2.40 6.25 20.88
C GLY A 214 3.43 5.34 21.56
N MET A 215 3.28 5.07 22.86
CA MET A 215 4.16 4.16 23.60
C MET A 215 4.10 2.73 23.06
N VAL A 216 2.90 2.22 22.76
CA VAL A 216 2.71 0.90 22.14
C VAL A 216 3.40 0.86 20.77
N GLY A 217 3.22 1.89 19.94
CA GLY A 217 3.85 1.98 18.63
C GLY A 217 5.38 2.00 18.71
N VAL A 218 5.95 2.85 19.58
CA VAL A 218 7.40 2.93 19.82
C VAL A 218 7.94 1.60 20.34
N LEU A 219 7.24 0.93 21.25
CA LEU A 219 7.67 -0.36 21.79
C LEU A 219 7.64 -1.45 20.72
N VAL A 220 6.61 -1.50 19.86
CA VAL A 220 6.56 -2.45 18.73
C VAL A 220 7.71 -2.20 17.76
N VAL A 221 7.98 -0.93 17.40
CA VAL A 221 9.11 -0.58 16.53
C VAL A 221 10.44 -1.00 17.18
N ALA A 222 10.61 -0.75 18.48
CA ALA A 222 11.81 -1.17 19.19
C ALA A 222 11.97 -2.70 19.19
N LEU A 223 10.89 -3.45 19.42
CA LEU A 223 10.90 -4.92 19.42
C LEU A 223 11.22 -5.53 18.06
N VAL A 224 10.86 -4.86 16.96
CA VAL A 224 11.12 -5.37 15.61
C VAL A 224 12.50 -4.91 15.08
N PHE A 225 12.89 -3.65 15.32
CA PHE A 225 14.03 -3.04 14.63
C PHE A 225 15.25 -2.75 15.53
N VAL A 226 15.09 -2.72 16.86
CA VAL A 226 16.14 -2.22 17.77
C VAL A 226 16.62 -3.29 18.75
N LEU A 227 15.70 -4.05 19.35
CA LEU A 227 15.98 -5.01 20.40
C LEU A 227 16.52 -6.37 19.95
N PRO A 228 16.19 -6.90 18.75
CA PRO A 228 16.85 -8.09 18.22
C PRO A 228 18.35 -7.88 18.00
N GLY A 229 19.12 -8.97 18.06
CA GLY A 229 20.55 -8.94 17.76
C GLY A 229 20.85 -8.58 16.30
N LYS A 230 22.13 -8.38 15.98
CA LYS A 230 22.58 -8.13 14.60
C LYS A 230 23.43 -9.30 14.10
N PRO A 231 23.20 -9.77 12.86
CA PRO A 231 23.99 -10.87 12.32
C PRO A 231 25.44 -10.42 12.13
N LEU A 232 26.38 -11.34 12.36
CA LEU A 232 27.74 -11.17 11.85
C LEU A 232 27.71 -11.33 10.34
N ALA A 233 28.48 -10.50 9.63
CA ALA A 233 28.56 -10.57 8.18
C ALA A 233 29.05 -11.97 7.75
N GLY A 234 28.29 -12.60 6.86
CA GLY A 234 28.66 -13.85 6.21
C GLY A 234 29.32 -13.60 4.85
N GLY A 235 29.23 -14.58 3.94
CA GLY A 235 29.59 -14.37 2.55
C GLY A 235 28.51 -13.58 1.81
N GLY A 236 28.87 -12.46 1.18
CA GLY A 236 27.94 -11.65 0.37
C GLY A 236 26.89 -10.90 1.20
N GLU A 237 25.62 -10.96 0.77
CA GLU A 237 24.48 -10.30 1.42
C GLU A 237 23.82 -11.18 2.52
N SER A 238 24.35 -12.36 2.81
CA SER A 238 23.76 -13.35 3.72
C SER A 238 24.41 -13.36 5.11
N ALA A 239 23.68 -13.80 6.12
CA ALA A 239 24.20 -13.83 7.50
C ALA A 239 25.22 -14.96 7.69
N GLY A 240 26.25 -14.73 8.51
CA GLY A 240 27.17 -15.80 8.92
C GLY A 240 26.44 -16.83 9.79
N ARG A 241 26.67 -18.12 9.54
CA ARG A 241 26.04 -19.23 10.28
C ARG A 241 27.06 -20.30 10.65
N ALA A 242 26.75 -21.08 11.69
CA ALA A 242 27.69 -22.08 12.25
C ALA A 242 27.94 -23.28 11.33
N ASN A 243 26.91 -23.75 10.62
CA ASN A 243 26.91 -25.01 9.87
C ASN A 243 26.67 -24.79 8.37
N GLY A 244 27.30 -23.76 7.79
CA GLY A 244 27.17 -23.42 6.37
C GLY A 244 25.96 -22.53 6.04
N PRO A 245 25.60 -22.37 4.75
CA PRO A 245 24.52 -21.48 4.34
C PRO A 245 23.15 -21.92 4.84
N TYR A 246 22.17 -21.03 4.79
CA TYR A 246 20.81 -21.36 5.17
C TYR A 246 20.22 -22.45 4.26
N VAL A 247 19.52 -23.42 4.86
CA VAL A 247 18.84 -24.49 4.13
C VAL A 247 17.34 -24.25 4.19
N CYS A 248 16.74 -24.00 3.03
CA CYS A 248 15.31 -23.73 2.90
C CYS A 248 14.48 -25.00 3.13
N PRO A 249 13.48 -24.99 4.03
CA PRO A 249 12.55 -26.09 4.20
C PRO A 249 11.85 -26.51 2.90
N ALA A 250 11.78 -27.82 2.66
CA ALA A 250 11.18 -28.43 1.47
C ALA A 250 10.47 -29.75 1.82
N ALA A 251 9.71 -30.34 0.89
CA ALA A 251 8.86 -31.50 1.20
C ALA A 251 9.64 -32.72 1.70
N GLY A 252 10.86 -32.93 1.20
CA GLY A 252 11.76 -33.99 1.68
C GLY A 252 12.48 -33.67 2.98
N GLN A 253 12.53 -32.40 3.39
CA GLN A 253 13.15 -31.93 4.63
C GLN A 253 12.33 -30.76 5.22
N PRO A 254 11.19 -31.06 5.88
CA PRO A 254 10.22 -30.03 6.27
C PRO A 254 10.73 -29.10 7.37
N LEU A 255 11.68 -29.55 8.20
CA LEU A 255 12.28 -28.76 9.27
C LEU A 255 13.70 -28.33 8.90
N PRO A 256 14.07 -27.06 9.15
CA PRO A 256 15.43 -26.61 8.91
C PRO A 256 16.41 -27.38 9.82
N PRO A 257 17.62 -27.71 9.34
CA PRO A 257 18.66 -28.30 10.17
C PRO A 257 19.11 -27.30 11.25
N ASP A 258 19.72 -27.81 12.32
CA ASP A 258 20.31 -26.96 13.36
C ASP A 258 21.50 -26.18 12.77
N ASN A 259 21.26 -24.90 12.46
CA ASN A 259 22.23 -24.03 11.81
C ASN A 259 22.05 -22.58 12.29
N PRO A 260 22.42 -22.26 13.54
CA PRO A 260 22.19 -20.94 14.12
C PRO A 260 23.01 -19.85 13.41
N MET A 261 22.45 -18.65 13.34
CA MET A 261 23.20 -17.45 12.93
C MET A 261 24.31 -17.16 13.94
N LEU A 262 25.43 -16.64 13.45
CA LEU A 262 26.45 -15.98 14.26
C LEU A 262 26.05 -14.51 14.40
N PHE A 263 26.03 -13.97 15.61
CA PHE A 263 25.46 -12.65 15.85
C PHE A 263 26.07 -11.91 17.04
N THR A 264 25.92 -10.60 17.05
CA THR A 264 26.04 -9.78 18.26
C THR A 264 24.69 -9.73 18.97
N PRO A 265 24.59 -10.15 20.25
CA PRO A 265 23.33 -10.18 20.98
C PRO A 265 22.63 -8.82 21.05
N GLY A 266 21.30 -8.84 21.09
CA GLY A 266 20.49 -7.64 21.28
C GLY A 266 20.79 -6.93 22.62
N PRO A 267 20.62 -5.60 22.70
CA PRO A 267 21.17 -4.77 23.77
C PRO A 267 20.58 -5.02 25.16
N ILE A 268 19.33 -5.49 25.25
CA ILE A 268 18.62 -5.64 26.53
C ILE A 268 18.46 -7.12 26.91
N PHE A 269 17.92 -7.93 26.01
CA PHE A 269 17.55 -9.32 26.30
C PHE A 269 18.54 -10.35 25.75
N GLY A 270 19.61 -9.92 25.09
CA GLY A 270 20.56 -10.82 24.45
C GLY A 270 19.97 -11.67 23.32
N TRP A 271 18.82 -11.28 22.76
CA TRP A 271 18.15 -12.03 21.71
C TRP A 271 18.98 -12.10 20.42
N ALA A 272 18.76 -13.18 19.67
CA ALA A 272 19.31 -13.36 18.34
C ALA A 272 18.70 -12.33 17.35
N PRO A 273 19.29 -12.20 16.15
CA PRO A 273 18.68 -11.46 15.06
C PRO A 273 17.38 -12.12 14.61
N LEU A 274 16.51 -11.33 14.00
CA LEU A 274 15.34 -11.86 13.30
C LEU A 274 15.79 -12.72 12.10
N ALA A 275 14.98 -13.72 11.74
CA ALA A 275 15.27 -14.57 10.57
C ALA A 275 15.45 -13.76 9.27
N THR A 276 14.72 -12.64 9.13
CA THR A 276 14.85 -11.69 8.01
C THR A 276 16.18 -10.94 7.97
N ALA A 277 17.02 -11.03 9.00
CA ALA A 277 18.37 -10.50 8.96
C ALA A 277 19.31 -11.34 8.07
N ASP A 278 18.87 -12.53 7.65
CA ASP A 278 19.55 -13.36 6.67
C ASP A 278 18.81 -13.31 5.32
N ASN A 279 19.52 -12.86 4.27
CA ASN A 279 18.94 -12.73 2.93
C ASN A 279 18.57 -14.11 2.34
N ASP A 280 19.29 -15.19 2.66
CA ASP A 280 18.97 -16.53 2.17
C ASP A 280 17.62 -17.02 2.71
N TYR A 281 17.31 -16.69 3.97
CA TYR A 281 15.97 -16.92 4.54
C TYR A 281 14.90 -16.13 3.79
N ALA A 282 15.16 -14.85 3.51
CA ALA A 282 14.23 -14.00 2.79
C ALA A 282 13.96 -14.54 1.36
N LEU A 283 14.99 -15.01 0.66
CA LEU A 283 14.87 -15.66 -0.65
C LEU A 283 14.07 -16.97 -0.58
N CYS A 284 14.24 -17.76 0.48
CA CYS A 284 13.46 -18.98 0.72
C CYS A 284 11.97 -18.71 0.96
N VAL A 285 11.64 -17.67 1.71
CA VAL A 285 10.25 -17.24 1.97
C VAL A 285 9.62 -16.62 0.72
N ARG A 286 10.40 -15.92 -0.09
CA ARG A 286 9.98 -15.28 -1.33
C ARG A 286 9.54 -16.30 -2.39
N ASN A 287 10.32 -17.35 -2.61
CA ASN A 287 10.09 -18.31 -3.69
C ASN A 287 9.14 -19.45 -3.27
N GLN A 288 7.85 -19.34 -3.59
CA GLN A 288 6.83 -20.39 -3.37
C GLN A 288 6.39 -21.07 -4.68
N TYR A 289 7.33 -21.71 -5.37
CA TYR A 289 7.03 -22.44 -6.61
C TYR A 289 6.24 -23.73 -6.39
N ASP A 290 6.32 -24.30 -5.18
CA ASP A 290 5.74 -25.59 -4.77
C ASP A 290 4.28 -25.51 -4.32
N ASP A 291 3.75 -24.29 -4.12
CA ASP A 291 2.39 -24.02 -3.63
C ASP A 291 2.05 -24.79 -2.34
N ASN A 292 3.07 -25.09 -1.52
CA ASN A 292 2.95 -25.95 -0.34
C ASN A 292 2.78 -25.14 0.95
N LEU A 293 1.52 -24.88 1.30
CA LEU A 293 1.17 -24.05 2.45
C LEU A 293 1.68 -24.60 3.81
N PRO A 294 1.62 -25.92 4.10
CA PRO A 294 2.23 -26.48 5.32
C PRO A 294 3.72 -26.15 5.48
N ILE A 295 4.52 -26.33 4.42
CA ILE A 295 5.96 -26.00 4.47
C ILE A 295 6.14 -24.49 4.61
N TYR A 296 5.30 -23.70 3.93
CA TYR A 296 5.33 -22.25 4.06
C TYR A 296 5.12 -21.79 5.51
N PHE A 297 4.20 -22.42 6.26
CA PHE A 297 4.04 -22.12 7.68
C PHE A 297 5.27 -22.47 8.52
N VAL A 298 6.04 -23.50 8.16
CA VAL A 298 7.32 -23.78 8.82
C VAL A 298 8.33 -22.66 8.55
N LYS A 299 8.40 -22.15 7.31
CA LYS A 299 9.24 -20.99 6.96
C LYS A 299 8.82 -19.75 7.77
N LEU A 300 7.52 -19.47 7.88
CA LEU A 300 6.99 -18.36 8.67
C LEU A 300 7.26 -18.52 10.18
N GLY A 301 7.20 -19.76 10.69
CA GLY A 301 7.47 -20.07 12.10
C GLY A 301 8.85 -19.63 12.57
N GLN A 302 9.86 -19.61 11.69
CA GLN A 302 11.21 -19.13 12.02
C GLN A 302 11.26 -17.63 12.34
N PHE A 303 10.37 -16.83 11.73
CA PHE A 303 10.25 -15.41 12.03
C PHE A 303 9.28 -15.15 13.19
N PHE A 304 8.05 -15.68 13.10
CA PHE A 304 7.02 -15.44 14.11
C PHE A 304 7.28 -16.13 15.44
N GLY A 305 8.12 -17.16 15.48
CA GLY A 305 8.58 -17.82 16.70
C GLY A 305 9.64 -17.02 17.47
N HIS A 306 10.16 -15.93 16.91
CA HIS A 306 11.17 -15.12 17.59
C HIS A 306 10.57 -14.41 18.82
N PRO A 307 11.22 -14.45 20.01
CA PRO A 307 10.68 -13.86 21.24
C PRO A 307 10.31 -12.38 21.11
N ALA A 308 11.09 -11.59 20.37
CA ALA A 308 10.81 -10.19 20.11
C ALA A 308 9.52 -9.97 19.30
N ILE A 309 9.25 -10.83 18.30
CA ILE A 309 8.05 -10.75 17.47
C ILE A 309 6.82 -11.20 18.26
N LEU A 310 6.93 -12.28 19.04
CA LEU A 310 5.87 -12.70 19.95
C LEU A 310 5.52 -11.60 20.96
N LEU A 311 6.53 -10.97 21.57
CA LEU A 311 6.31 -9.85 22.49
C LEU A 311 5.71 -8.64 21.77
N ALA A 312 6.14 -8.33 20.53
CA ALA A 312 5.56 -7.24 19.75
C ALA A 312 4.07 -7.50 19.46
N MET A 313 3.69 -8.74 19.14
CA MET A 313 2.30 -9.14 18.94
C MET A 313 1.50 -9.01 20.25
N VAL A 314 2.04 -9.45 21.38
CA VAL A 314 1.39 -9.32 22.70
C VAL A 314 1.20 -7.85 23.07
N VAL A 315 2.22 -7.01 22.88
CA VAL A 315 2.17 -5.56 23.13
C VAL A 315 1.14 -4.89 22.23
N ALA A 316 1.12 -5.21 20.94
CA ALA A 316 0.18 -4.64 19.99
C ALA A 316 -1.27 -5.02 20.32
N LEU A 317 -1.54 -6.33 20.50
CA LEU A 317 -2.88 -6.83 20.82
C LEU A 317 -3.35 -6.38 22.21
N GLY A 318 -2.46 -6.40 23.20
CA GLY A 318 -2.72 -5.90 24.55
C GLY A 318 -3.00 -4.39 24.56
N GLY A 319 -2.25 -3.61 23.78
CA GLY A 319 -2.47 -2.18 23.59
C GLY A 319 -3.83 -1.88 22.96
N ILE A 320 -4.21 -2.61 21.91
CA ILE A 320 -5.53 -2.51 21.27
C ILE A 320 -6.65 -2.87 22.26
N ALA A 321 -6.50 -3.98 22.99
CA ALA A 321 -7.47 -4.42 23.99
C ALA A 321 -7.62 -3.40 25.14
N ALA A 322 -6.51 -2.85 25.62
CA ALA A 322 -6.50 -1.79 26.63
C ALA A 322 -7.19 -0.53 26.12
N LEU A 323 -6.87 -0.05 24.91
CA LEU A 323 -7.52 1.10 24.30
C LEU A 323 -9.03 0.87 24.13
N TYR A 324 -9.43 -0.30 23.62
CA TYR A 324 -10.84 -0.66 23.50
C TYR A 324 -11.56 -0.66 24.86
N TRP A 325 -10.94 -1.21 25.91
CA TRP A 325 -11.53 -1.22 27.25
C TRP A 325 -11.62 0.19 27.85
N LEU A 326 -10.53 0.97 27.82
CA LEU A 326 -10.45 2.32 28.36
C LEU A 326 -11.41 3.29 27.66
N ILE A 327 -11.55 3.19 26.34
CA ILE A 327 -12.36 4.11 25.53
C ILE A 327 -13.82 3.65 25.42
N GLY A 328 -14.03 2.34 25.29
CA GLY A 328 -15.34 1.78 24.97
C GLY A 328 -16.10 1.20 26.16
N ARG A 329 -15.42 0.84 27.26
CA ARG A 329 -16.04 0.14 28.41
C ARG A 329 -15.90 0.89 29.73
N GLN A 330 -14.78 1.56 29.96
CA GLN A 330 -14.55 2.28 31.22
C GLN A 330 -15.37 3.57 31.26
N LYS A 331 -16.26 3.67 32.26
CA LYS A 331 -17.10 4.85 32.49
C LYS A 331 -16.38 5.86 33.38
N GLY A 332 -16.52 7.14 33.06
CA GLY A 332 -16.05 8.24 33.90
C GLY A 332 -16.99 8.52 35.07
N ARG A 333 -16.69 9.59 35.81
CA ARG A 333 -17.54 10.09 36.93
C ARG A 333 -18.94 10.51 36.48
N ASP A 334 -19.06 10.90 35.22
CA ASP A 334 -20.30 11.26 34.53
C ASP A 334 -21.09 10.03 34.04
N GLY A 335 -20.62 8.81 34.29
CA GLY A 335 -21.27 7.57 33.87
C GLY A 335 -21.15 7.26 32.37
N LEU A 336 -20.49 8.13 31.59
CA LEU A 336 -20.26 7.97 30.15
C LEU A 336 -18.85 7.44 29.88
N THR A 337 -18.71 6.62 28.84
CA THR A 337 -17.39 6.23 28.31
C THR A 337 -16.79 7.36 27.46
N PRO A 338 -15.46 7.41 27.26
CA PRO A 338 -14.86 8.39 26.35
C PRO A 338 -15.47 8.39 24.94
N TRP A 339 -15.81 7.21 24.41
CA TRP A 339 -16.55 7.09 23.16
C TRP A 339 -17.93 7.78 23.20
N GLN A 340 -18.73 7.52 24.24
CA GLN A 340 -20.05 8.12 24.40
C GLN A 340 -19.97 9.63 24.59
N ARG A 341 -18.99 10.10 25.36
CA ARG A 341 -18.77 11.54 25.59
C ARG A 341 -18.41 12.27 24.30
N ALA A 342 -17.50 11.70 23.51
CA ALA A 342 -17.10 12.30 22.24
C ALA A 342 -18.26 12.36 21.23
N ARG A 343 -19.11 11.33 21.21
CA ARG A 343 -20.36 11.30 20.44
C ARG A 343 -21.39 12.34 20.93
N ALA A 344 -21.54 12.50 22.24
CA ALA A 344 -22.45 13.50 22.82
C ALA A 344 -22.02 14.95 22.49
N ASN A 345 -20.71 15.18 22.36
CA ASN A 345 -20.15 16.47 21.97
C ASN A 345 -20.22 16.76 20.47
N SER A 346 -20.83 15.88 19.66
CA SER A 346 -20.97 16.03 18.21
C SER A 346 -19.63 16.28 17.48
N ASP A 347 -18.58 15.54 17.85
CA ASP A 347 -17.30 15.64 17.13
C ASP A 347 -17.40 14.96 15.75
N ASP A 348 -17.30 15.77 14.69
CA ASP A 348 -17.45 15.32 13.30
C ASP A 348 -16.56 14.12 12.95
N PHE A 349 -15.32 14.09 13.45
CA PHE A 349 -14.35 13.04 13.13
C PHE A 349 -14.75 11.71 13.79
N VAL A 350 -15.20 11.77 15.04
CA VAL A 350 -15.73 10.61 15.76
C VAL A 350 -17.00 10.10 15.08
N ASP A 351 -17.83 10.99 14.55
CA ASP A 351 -19.00 10.61 13.75
C ASP A 351 -18.63 9.96 12.42
N VAL A 352 -17.54 10.40 11.75
CA VAL A 352 -16.97 9.65 10.60
C VAL A 352 -16.68 8.22 11.03
N ALA A 353 -15.91 8.06 12.10
CA ALA A 353 -15.43 6.75 12.54
C ALA A 353 -16.59 5.84 12.96
N ALA A 354 -17.55 6.38 13.70
CA ALA A 354 -18.76 5.66 14.11
C ALA A 354 -19.59 5.21 12.90
N SER A 355 -19.66 6.02 11.84
CA SER A 355 -20.41 5.68 10.63
C SER A 355 -19.87 4.45 9.90
N LEU A 356 -18.58 4.11 10.07
CA LEU A 356 -17.98 2.92 9.44
C LEU A 356 -18.69 1.64 9.92
N GLY A 357 -19.00 1.55 11.21
CA GLY A 357 -19.69 0.41 11.81
C GLY A 357 -21.19 0.32 11.50
N GLN A 358 -21.75 1.27 10.74
CA GLN A 358 -23.18 1.28 10.40
C GLN A 358 -23.47 0.39 9.19
N ASP A 359 -24.62 -0.29 9.23
CA ASP A 359 -25.10 -1.18 8.17
C ASP A 359 -24.09 -2.30 7.85
N ARG A 360 -23.93 -2.62 6.56
CA ARG A 360 -22.99 -3.63 6.05
C ARG A 360 -21.77 -3.01 5.38
N ARG A 361 -21.59 -1.67 5.46
CA ARG A 361 -20.62 -0.97 4.60
C ARG A 361 -19.17 -1.39 4.85
N VAL A 362 -18.75 -1.61 6.10
CA VAL A 362 -17.39 -2.11 6.38
C VAL A 362 -17.17 -3.52 5.84
N TRP A 363 -18.18 -4.38 5.88
CA TRP A 363 -18.08 -5.73 5.30
C TRP A 363 -18.00 -5.69 3.77
N VAL A 364 -18.77 -4.82 3.12
CA VAL A 364 -18.67 -4.60 1.67
C VAL A 364 -17.31 -4.00 1.30
N ALA A 365 -16.80 -3.06 2.09
CA ALA A 365 -15.47 -2.49 1.89
C ALA A 365 -14.38 -3.56 2.05
N LEU A 366 -14.44 -4.39 3.09
CA LEU A 366 -13.52 -5.49 3.30
C LEU A 366 -13.55 -6.48 2.12
N ALA A 367 -14.74 -6.88 1.65
CA ALA A 367 -14.86 -7.71 0.46
C ALA A 367 -14.25 -7.04 -0.78
N THR A 368 -14.50 -5.74 -0.96
CA THR A 368 -13.96 -4.95 -2.08
C THR A 368 -12.44 -4.85 -2.06
N PHE A 369 -11.83 -4.81 -0.87
CA PHE A 369 -10.38 -4.88 -0.68
C PHE A 369 -9.84 -6.30 -0.98
N LEU A 370 -10.49 -7.33 -0.44
CA LEU A 370 -10.04 -8.71 -0.52
C LEU A 370 -10.15 -9.32 -1.93
N VAL A 371 -11.10 -8.86 -2.76
CA VAL A 371 -11.28 -9.37 -4.12
C VAL A 371 -10.03 -9.18 -5.00
N PRO A 372 -9.54 -7.96 -5.27
CA PRO A 372 -8.34 -7.77 -6.08
C PRO A 372 -7.10 -8.42 -5.43
N TYR A 373 -6.97 -8.33 -4.11
CA TYR A 373 -5.91 -9.01 -3.36
C TYR A 373 -5.88 -10.51 -3.67
N THR A 374 -7.01 -11.18 -3.46
CA THR A 374 -7.12 -12.64 -3.60
C THR A 374 -6.91 -13.06 -5.04
N LEU A 375 -7.59 -12.40 -6.00
CA LEU A 375 -7.49 -12.76 -7.41
C LEU A 375 -6.07 -12.59 -7.94
N LEU A 376 -5.40 -11.48 -7.64
CA LEU A 376 -4.09 -11.18 -8.21
C LEU A 376 -2.98 -12.01 -7.55
N PHE A 377 -2.96 -12.14 -6.22
CA PHE A 377 -1.92 -12.92 -5.55
C PHE A 377 -2.05 -14.42 -5.77
N THR A 378 -3.25 -14.94 -6.04
CA THR A 378 -3.44 -16.36 -6.36
C THR A 378 -3.36 -16.67 -7.86
N ALA A 379 -3.01 -15.68 -8.69
CA ALA A 379 -3.05 -15.80 -10.15
C ALA A 379 -4.41 -16.38 -10.62
N PHE A 380 -5.51 -15.76 -10.18
CA PHE A 380 -6.89 -16.18 -10.41
C PHE A 380 -7.16 -17.63 -9.94
N PHE A 381 -6.78 -17.93 -8.70
CA PHE A 381 -6.91 -19.23 -8.03
C PHE A 381 -6.03 -20.36 -8.60
N GLY A 382 -5.13 -20.07 -9.54
CA GLY A 382 -4.13 -21.03 -10.00
C GLY A 382 -3.09 -21.41 -8.93
N ARG A 383 -2.88 -20.55 -7.92
CA ARG A 383 -1.95 -20.75 -6.80
C ARG A 383 -2.52 -20.28 -5.46
N PRO A 384 -3.33 -21.10 -4.78
CA PRO A 384 -4.01 -20.70 -3.55
C PRO A 384 -3.09 -20.24 -2.41
N SER A 385 -1.84 -20.71 -2.34
CA SER A 385 -0.90 -20.25 -1.31
C SER A 385 -0.64 -18.74 -1.37
N GLY A 386 -0.86 -18.12 -2.53
CA GLY A 386 -0.78 -16.68 -2.77
C GLY A 386 -1.59 -15.82 -1.80
N VAL A 387 -2.71 -16.33 -1.27
CA VAL A 387 -3.50 -15.60 -0.25
C VAL A 387 -2.69 -15.30 1.00
N VAL A 388 -1.77 -16.20 1.37
CA VAL A 388 -0.89 -16.02 2.53
C VAL A 388 0.45 -15.45 2.07
N SER A 389 1.10 -16.10 1.10
CA SER A 389 2.44 -15.74 0.65
C SER A 389 2.53 -14.37 -0.02
N GLY A 390 1.42 -13.87 -0.59
CA GLY A 390 1.32 -12.53 -1.13
C GLY A 390 1.60 -11.44 -0.10
N ALA A 391 0.96 -11.48 1.07
CA ALA A 391 1.20 -10.50 2.13
C ALA A 391 2.43 -10.84 2.97
N THR A 392 2.59 -12.10 3.41
CA THR A 392 3.69 -12.44 4.32
C THR A 392 5.03 -12.52 3.60
N GLY A 393 5.06 -13.02 2.36
CA GLY A 393 6.27 -13.08 1.56
C GLY A 393 6.79 -11.70 1.22
N SER A 394 5.90 -10.81 0.78
CA SER A 394 6.23 -9.40 0.50
C SER A 394 6.71 -8.67 1.74
N LEU A 395 6.03 -8.81 2.87
CA LEU A 395 6.43 -8.18 4.13
C LEU A 395 7.82 -8.66 4.59
N LEU A 396 8.05 -9.97 4.64
CA LEU A 396 9.30 -10.53 5.15
C LEU A 396 10.47 -10.24 4.21
N TYR A 397 10.25 -10.28 2.90
CA TYR A 397 11.25 -9.88 1.93
C TYR A 397 11.58 -8.38 2.05
N TRP A 398 10.57 -7.52 2.10
CA TRP A 398 10.74 -6.07 2.30
C TRP A 398 11.49 -5.74 3.60
N LEU A 399 11.17 -6.42 4.71
CA LEU A 399 11.89 -6.27 5.97
C LEU A 399 13.37 -6.66 5.85
N ALA A 400 13.69 -7.71 5.10
CA ALA A 400 15.06 -8.14 4.87
C ALA A 400 15.87 -7.15 4.03
N GLN A 401 15.22 -6.43 3.11
CA GLN A 401 15.91 -5.45 2.25
C GLN A 401 16.37 -4.18 3.00
N HIS A 402 15.89 -3.90 4.21
CA HIS A 402 16.37 -2.75 5.00
C HIS A 402 17.86 -2.82 5.36
N GLY A 403 18.45 -4.03 5.42
CA GLY A 403 19.88 -4.21 5.68
C GLY A 403 20.76 -4.08 4.44
N VAL A 404 20.17 -4.15 3.24
CA VAL A 404 20.90 -4.12 1.97
C VAL A 404 21.02 -2.67 1.52
N GLN A 405 22.19 -2.06 1.72
CA GLN A 405 22.44 -0.66 1.37
C GLN A 405 22.55 -0.48 -0.16
N ARG A 406 21.43 -0.48 -0.88
CA ARG A 406 21.39 -0.23 -2.34
C ARG A 406 21.44 1.26 -2.73
N GLY A 407 21.66 2.13 -1.76
CA GLY A 407 21.71 3.58 -1.93
C GLY A 407 22.54 4.25 -0.86
N SER A 408 23.79 3.83 -0.67
CA SER A 408 24.79 4.45 0.23
C SER A 408 25.22 5.85 -0.24
N GLN A 409 24.25 6.67 -0.64
CA GLN A 409 24.45 8.02 -1.09
C GLN A 409 24.66 8.93 0.13
N PRO A 410 25.55 9.93 0.04
CA PRO A 410 25.74 10.90 1.13
C PRO A 410 24.45 11.62 1.51
N ASN A 411 24.33 12.05 2.78
CA ASN A 411 23.10 12.68 3.28
C ASN A 411 22.62 13.88 2.43
N TYR A 412 23.53 14.65 1.83
CA TYR A 412 23.19 15.78 0.97
C TYR A 412 22.46 15.36 -0.32
N TYR A 413 22.66 14.13 -0.80
CA TYR A 413 22.02 13.60 -2.00
C TYR A 413 20.49 13.55 -1.84
N TYR A 414 20.00 13.22 -0.65
CA TYR A 414 18.57 13.19 -0.36
C TYR A 414 17.95 14.59 -0.37
N LEU A 415 18.70 15.63 0.02
CA LEU A 415 18.24 17.01 -0.07
C LEU A 415 18.14 17.47 -1.53
N VAL A 416 19.11 17.09 -2.37
CA VAL A 416 19.06 17.32 -3.82
C VAL A 416 17.87 16.58 -4.43
N GLN A 417 17.65 15.32 -4.06
CA GLN A 417 16.47 14.57 -4.52
C GLN A 417 15.16 15.25 -4.10
N LEU A 418 15.06 15.73 -2.86
CA LEU A 418 13.86 16.45 -2.40
C LEU A 418 13.59 17.70 -3.24
N VAL A 419 14.62 18.46 -3.60
CA VAL A 419 14.50 19.64 -4.48
C VAL A 419 13.99 19.26 -5.87
N VAL A 420 14.45 18.13 -6.41
CA VAL A 420 14.06 17.65 -7.75
C VAL A 420 12.67 17.03 -7.76
N TYR A 421 12.31 16.27 -6.73
CA TYR A 421 11.03 15.56 -6.65
C TYR A 421 9.88 16.42 -6.13
N GLU A 422 10.16 17.38 -5.26
CA GLU A 422 9.15 18.19 -4.57
C GLU A 422 9.44 19.70 -4.70
N PRO A 423 9.56 20.27 -5.92
CA PRO A 423 9.83 21.70 -6.10
C PRO A 423 8.76 22.60 -5.47
N LEU A 424 7.53 22.12 -5.29
CA LEU A 424 6.46 22.87 -4.61
C LEU A 424 6.72 23.07 -3.12
N LEU A 425 7.38 22.12 -2.44
CA LEU A 425 7.78 22.26 -1.04
C LEU A 425 8.78 23.40 -0.83
N LEU A 426 9.56 23.74 -1.86
CA LEU A 426 10.52 24.84 -1.82
C LEU A 426 9.93 26.18 -2.24
N LEU A 427 8.93 26.15 -3.12
CA LEU A 427 8.30 27.35 -3.66
C LEU A 427 7.11 27.83 -2.79
N TRP A 428 6.50 26.95 -2.00
CA TRP A 428 5.24 27.20 -1.27
C TRP A 428 5.24 26.68 0.17
N GLY A 429 6.33 26.06 0.65
CA GLY A 429 6.47 25.47 1.98
C GLY A 429 7.03 26.41 3.04
#